data_AF-A0A965P8G1-F1
#
_entry.id   AF-A0A965P8G1-F1
#
_cell.length_a   1.000
_cell.length_b   1.000
_cell.length_c   1.000
_cell.angle_alpha   90.00
_cell.angle_beta   90.00
_cell.angle_gamma   90.00
#
_symmetry.space_group_name_H-M   'P 1'
#
loop_
_entity.id
_entity.type
_entity.pdbx_description
1 polymer ?
#
loop_
_entity_poly.entity_id
_entity_poly.type
_entity_poly.pdbx_seq_one_letter_code
_entity_poly.pdbx_strand_id
1 'polypeptide(L)'
;MSLVAANPKVIGSRPYTGNTDGAVNAPLPGMDEWVRCAVLYGGGAIWNNGSWGIRQMHGKDDQLSVHATGRAVDLSYRPSEKHSTANRKGAIAFINIVLANANELGVEQVLDYFPKAFGRGWRCDRQAWKSYSKPEIAGAPGGDWLHVEVSPAFVKQPTSLIQQAFKRVFTELPH
;
A
#
# COMPACT_ATOMS: atom_id res chain seq x y z
N MET A 1 13.60 1.42 -8.81
CA MET A 1 13.88 0.17 -8.10
C MET A 1 13.72 -1.00 -9.04
N SER A 2 14.56 -2.03 -8.90
CA SER A 2 14.52 -3.24 -9.71
C SER A 2 13.55 -4.27 -9.15
N LEU A 3 13.11 -5.18 -10.02
CA LEU A 3 12.41 -6.40 -9.68
C LEU A 3 13.14 -7.15 -8.55
N VAL A 4 12.43 -7.52 -7.49
CA VAL A 4 12.94 -8.40 -6.42
C VAL A 4 12.22 -9.73 -6.52
N ALA A 5 12.98 -10.82 -6.65
CA ALA A 5 12.42 -12.16 -6.78
C ALA A 5 11.68 -12.59 -5.50
N ALA A 6 10.65 -13.43 -5.67
CA ALA A 6 9.94 -14.05 -4.57
C ALA A 6 10.89 -14.93 -3.74
N ASN A 7 10.73 -14.96 -2.41
CA ASN A 7 11.44 -15.92 -1.57
C ASN A 7 10.80 -17.31 -1.72
N PRO A 8 11.47 -18.28 -2.37
CA PRO A 8 10.87 -19.58 -2.69
C PRO A 8 10.51 -20.41 -1.44
N LYS A 9 11.02 -20.03 -0.26
CA LYS A 9 10.71 -20.69 1.02
C LYS A 9 9.47 -20.13 1.72
N VAL A 10 8.90 -19.03 1.22
CA VAL A 10 7.74 -18.37 1.82
C VAL A 10 6.52 -18.64 0.96
N ILE A 11 5.56 -19.38 1.52
CA ILE A 11 4.29 -19.69 0.88
C ILE A 11 3.57 -18.38 0.53
N GLY A 12 3.06 -18.31 -0.71
CA GLY A 12 2.32 -17.15 -1.21
C GLY A 12 3.19 -15.93 -1.50
N SER A 13 4.52 -15.99 -1.36
CA SER A 13 5.38 -14.89 -1.79
C SER A 13 5.29 -14.68 -3.31
N ARG A 14 5.45 -13.42 -3.74
CA ARG A 14 5.40 -13.01 -5.15
C ARG A 14 6.56 -12.05 -5.45
N PRO A 15 7.03 -11.96 -6.71
CA PRO A 15 8.00 -10.96 -7.08
C PRO A 15 7.47 -9.55 -6.76
N TYR A 16 8.32 -8.70 -6.19
CA TYR A 16 8.02 -7.29 -6.01
C TYR A 16 8.51 -6.52 -7.24
N THR A 17 7.60 -5.83 -7.94
CA THR A 17 7.94 -5.19 -9.21
C THR A 17 8.51 -3.78 -9.04
N GLY A 18 8.20 -3.07 -7.95
CA GLY A 18 8.58 -1.66 -7.82
C GLY A 18 8.18 -0.85 -9.04
N ASN A 19 8.96 0.14 -9.44
CA ASN A 19 8.58 1.06 -10.53
C ASN A 19 8.92 0.57 -11.96
N THR A 20 9.06 -0.75 -12.19
CA THR A 20 9.54 -1.31 -13.47
C THR A 20 8.60 -1.09 -14.65
N ASP A 21 7.33 -0.79 -14.38
CA ASP A 21 6.29 -0.53 -15.39
C ASP A 21 6.31 0.91 -15.93
N GLY A 22 7.15 1.79 -15.37
CA GLY A 22 7.35 3.16 -15.84
C GLY A 22 6.22 4.11 -15.46
N ALA A 23 6.45 5.40 -15.71
CA ALA A 23 5.47 6.44 -15.40
C ALA A 23 4.24 6.33 -16.32
N VAL A 24 3.06 6.63 -15.78
CA VAL A 24 1.81 6.76 -16.52
C VAL A 24 1.41 8.23 -16.62
N ASN A 25 0.68 8.57 -17.69
CA ASN A 25 0.29 9.95 -17.99
C ASN A 25 -1.00 10.39 -17.28
N ALA A 26 -1.69 9.47 -16.59
CA ALA A 26 -2.92 9.73 -15.86
C ALA A 26 -3.11 8.69 -14.73
N PRO A 27 -3.92 8.98 -13.70
CA PRO A 27 -4.35 7.99 -12.72
C PRO A 27 -4.96 6.73 -13.39
N LEU A 28 -4.75 5.57 -12.77
CA LEU A 28 -5.28 4.30 -13.26
C LEU A 28 -6.66 4.01 -12.62
N PRO A 29 -7.70 3.67 -13.41
CA PRO A 29 -9.04 3.40 -12.88
C PRO A 29 -9.06 2.29 -11.82
N GLY A 30 -8.22 1.25 -11.98
CA GLY A 30 -8.15 0.18 -10.98
C GLY A 30 -7.50 0.63 -9.67
N MET A 31 -6.55 1.58 -9.70
CA MET A 31 -6.01 2.12 -8.46
C MET A 31 -7.02 3.02 -7.76
N ASP A 32 -7.76 3.86 -8.51
CA ASP A 32 -8.85 4.67 -7.96
C ASP A 32 -9.91 3.78 -7.29
N GLU A 33 -10.25 2.65 -7.92
CA GLU A 33 -11.18 1.69 -7.34
C GLU A 33 -10.63 1.01 -6.10
N TRP A 34 -9.35 0.61 -6.10
CA TRP A 34 -8.69 0.04 -4.92
C TRP A 34 -8.76 1.01 -3.74
N VAL A 35 -8.47 2.29 -3.97
CA VAL A 35 -8.55 3.34 -2.95
C VAL A 35 -9.98 3.53 -2.45
N ARG A 36 -10.95 3.60 -3.37
CA ARG A 36 -12.37 3.73 -3.02
C ARG A 36 -12.81 2.59 -2.08
N CYS A 37 -12.45 1.36 -2.42
CA CYS A 37 -12.73 0.20 -1.57
C CYS A 37 -11.97 0.27 -0.24
N ALA A 38 -10.70 0.64 -0.23
CA ALA A 38 -9.92 0.77 1.01
C ALA A 38 -10.54 1.80 1.96
N VAL A 39 -10.98 2.96 1.46
CA VAL A 39 -11.66 3.99 2.27
C VAL A 39 -13.01 3.49 2.80
N LEU A 40 -13.79 2.80 1.95
CA LEU A 40 -15.08 2.22 2.34
C LEU A 40 -14.92 1.19 3.46
N TYR A 41 -14.09 0.17 3.26
CA TYR A 41 -13.87 -0.91 4.23
C TYR A 41 -12.98 -0.50 5.41
N GLY A 42 -12.23 0.58 5.27
CA GLY A 42 -11.53 1.23 6.37
C GLY A 42 -12.46 1.87 7.39
N GLY A 43 -13.74 2.11 7.06
CA GLY A 43 -14.77 2.52 8.02
C GLY A 43 -14.43 3.80 8.81
N GLY A 44 -13.71 4.74 8.17
CA GLY A 44 -13.24 5.97 8.80
C GLY A 44 -11.90 5.87 9.52
N ALA A 45 -11.25 4.70 9.56
CA ALA A 45 -9.91 4.55 10.14
C ALA A 45 -8.78 5.10 9.25
N ILE A 46 -9.04 5.21 7.95
CA ILE A 46 -8.08 5.67 6.94
C ILE A 46 -8.75 6.56 5.88
N TRP A 47 -7.96 7.40 5.21
CA TRP A 47 -8.38 8.12 4.00
C TRP A 47 -7.22 8.36 3.03
N ASN A 48 -7.57 8.74 1.80
CA ASN A 48 -6.63 8.97 0.71
C ASN A 48 -5.93 10.34 0.83
N ASN A 49 -4.59 10.37 0.91
CA ASN A 49 -3.76 11.58 0.79
C ASN A 49 -3.26 11.84 -0.63
N GLY A 50 -3.50 10.92 -1.56
CA GLY A 50 -3.07 10.99 -2.96
C GLY A 50 -2.58 9.64 -3.47
N SER A 51 -2.89 9.33 -4.74
CA SER A 51 -2.55 8.07 -5.41
C SER A 51 -1.69 8.24 -6.67
N TRP A 52 -1.57 9.47 -7.20
CA TRP A 52 -0.83 9.71 -8.43
C TRP A 52 -0.15 11.07 -8.46
N GLY A 53 1.05 11.08 -9.02
CA GLY A 53 1.82 12.26 -9.36
C GLY A 53 3.16 11.84 -9.96
N ILE A 54 3.51 12.41 -11.12
CA ILE A 54 4.80 12.14 -11.76
C ILE A 54 5.89 12.87 -10.96
N ARG A 55 6.57 12.11 -10.08
CA ARG A 55 7.61 12.63 -9.21
C ARG A 55 8.71 11.60 -8.97
N GLN A 56 9.91 12.12 -8.71
CA GLN A 56 11.00 11.31 -8.18
C GLN A 56 10.71 10.92 -6.72
N MET A 57 11.34 9.85 -6.26
CA MET A 57 11.24 9.38 -4.90
C MET A 57 11.96 10.37 -3.98
N HIS A 58 11.32 10.74 -2.88
CA HIS A 58 11.89 11.73 -1.97
C HIS A 58 13.22 11.22 -1.38
N GLY A 59 14.28 12.04 -1.51
CA GLY A 59 15.63 11.71 -1.08
C GLY A 59 16.41 10.80 -2.04
N LYS A 60 15.84 10.46 -3.21
CA LYS A 60 16.52 9.77 -4.31
C LYS A 60 16.05 10.35 -5.66
N ASP A 61 16.65 11.48 -6.02
CA ASP A 61 16.25 12.29 -7.17
C ASP A 61 16.44 11.57 -8.53
N ASP A 62 17.14 10.43 -8.54
CA ASP A 62 17.39 9.57 -9.69
C ASP A 62 16.37 8.43 -9.85
N GLN A 63 15.44 8.26 -8.91
CA GLN A 63 14.54 7.11 -8.87
C GLN A 63 13.07 7.51 -8.89
N LEU A 64 12.35 7.06 -9.92
CA LEU A 64 10.92 7.29 -10.06
C LEU A 64 10.12 6.75 -8.86
N SER A 65 9.21 7.54 -8.30
CA SER A 65 8.28 7.06 -7.27
C SER A 65 7.25 6.08 -7.85
N VAL A 66 6.79 5.10 -7.07
CA VAL A 66 5.68 4.22 -7.50
C VAL A 66 4.36 5.00 -7.66
N HIS A 67 4.22 6.16 -7.00
CA HIS A 67 3.13 7.10 -7.28
C HIS A 67 3.09 7.54 -8.75
N ALA A 68 4.24 7.65 -9.43
CA ALA A 68 4.28 8.03 -10.84
C ALA A 68 3.79 6.91 -11.78
N THR A 69 3.80 5.65 -11.30
CA THR A 69 3.27 4.48 -12.03
C THR A 69 1.75 4.34 -11.85
N GLY A 70 1.12 5.18 -11.02
CA GLY A 70 -0.33 5.22 -10.83
C GLY A 70 -0.89 4.07 -10.00
N ARG A 71 -0.05 3.40 -9.21
CA ARG A 71 -0.37 2.17 -8.46
C ARG A 71 0.15 2.19 -7.03
N ALA A 72 0.28 3.40 -6.47
CA ALA A 72 0.53 3.60 -5.07
C ALA A 72 -0.53 4.54 -4.47
N VAL A 73 -0.64 4.54 -3.15
CA VAL A 73 -1.47 5.47 -2.40
C VAL A 73 -0.85 5.73 -1.04
N ASP A 74 -0.94 6.97 -0.58
CA ASP A 74 -0.66 7.30 0.82
C ASP A 74 -1.99 7.33 1.59
N LEU A 75 -2.17 6.43 2.56
CA LEU A 75 -3.37 6.30 3.38
C LEU A 75 -3.13 6.89 4.76
N SER A 76 -3.73 8.06 5.04
CA SER A 76 -3.59 8.72 6.34
C SER A 76 -4.57 8.17 7.36
N TYR A 77 -4.16 8.27 8.62
CA TYR A 77 -4.88 7.90 9.82
C TYR A 77 -4.87 9.03 10.85
N ARG A 78 -4.72 10.29 10.41
CA ARG A 78 -4.72 11.45 11.31
C ARG A 78 -5.97 11.41 12.22
N PRO A 79 -5.89 11.96 13.44
CA PRO A 79 -7.08 12.10 14.27
C PRO A 79 -8.22 12.83 13.55
N SER A 80 -9.44 12.32 13.71
CA SER A 80 -10.66 12.94 13.22
C SER A 80 -11.73 12.92 14.32
N GLU A 81 -12.39 14.04 14.54
CA GLU A 81 -13.50 14.15 15.49
C GLU A 81 -14.73 13.34 15.03
N LYS A 82 -14.86 13.07 13.72
CA LYS A 82 -15.99 12.35 13.14
C LYS A 82 -15.84 10.83 13.23
N HIS A 83 -14.61 10.34 13.35
CA HIS A 83 -14.30 8.91 13.30
C HIS A 83 -13.34 8.57 14.44
N SER A 84 -13.86 7.98 15.52
CA SER A 84 -13.04 7.58 16.68
C SER A 84 -11.96 6.54 16.36
N THR A 85 -12.09 5.84 15.22
CA THR A 85 -11.13 4.87 14.69
C THR A 85 -10.04 5.50 13.83
N ALA A 86 -10.14 6.79 13.50
CA ALA A 86 -9.13 7.56 12.76
C ALA A 86 -7.88 7.77 13.63
N ASN A 87 -7.10 6.72 13.77
CA ASN A 87 -5.89 6.69 14.55
C ASN A 87 -5.03 5.50 14.11
N ARG A 88 -3.79 5.45 14.60
CA ARG A 88 -2.85 4.38 14.24
C ARG A 88 -3.38 2.98 14.59
N LYS A 89 -4.11 2.80 15.69
CA LYS A 89 -4.65 1.48 16.05
C LYS A 89 -5.68 1.00 15.03
N GLY A 90 -6.60 1.88 14.61
CA GLY A 90 -7.58 1.58 13.56
C GLY A 90 -6.92 1.28 12.21
N ALA A 91 -5.96 2.11 11.80
CA ALA A 91 -5.24 1.92 10.55
C ALA A 91 -4.42 0.62 10.51
N ILE A 92 -3.77 0.26 11.63
CA ILE A 92 -3.04 -1.00 11.72
C ILE A 92 -3.98 -2.22 11.76
N ALA A 93 -5.16 -2.10 12.38
CA ALA A 93 -6.16 -3.18 12.32
C ALA A 93 -6.62 -3.42 10.87
N PHE A 94 -6.95 -2.35 10.15
CA PHE A 94 -7.31 -2.43 8.73
C PHE A 94 -6.18 -3.02 7.88
N ILE A 95 -4.94 -2.49 8.01
CA ILE A 95 -3.83 -2.96 7.17
C ILE A 95 -3.45 -4.40 7.47
N ASN A 96 -3.64 -4.89 8.70
CA ASN A 96 -3.38 -6.29 9.02
C ASN A 96 -4.33 -7.24 8.27
N ILE A 97 -5.61 -6.88 8.14
CA ILE A 97 -6.57 -7.65 7.32
C ILE A 97 -6.15 -7.62 5.84
N VAL A 98 -5.78 -6.44 5.34
CA VAL A 98 -5.28 -6.29 3.96
C VAL A 98 -4.05 -7.15 3.71
N LEU A 99 -3.09 -7.15 4.63
CA LEU A 99 -1.83 -7.88 4.48
C LEU A 99 -1.99 -9.40 4.64
N ALA A 100 -2.90 -9.85 5.51
CA ALA A 100 -3.28 -11.26 5.60
C ALA A 100 -3.87 -11.77 4.27
N ASN A 101 -4.43 -10.85 3.46
CA ASN A 101 -5.03 -11.14 2.15
C ASN A 101 -4.27 -10.44 1.01
N ALA A 102 -2.96 -10.18 1.17
CA ALA A 102 -2.19 -9.35 0.25
C ALA A 102 -2.20 -9.88 -1.20
N ASN A 103 -2.29 -11.20 -1.39
CA ASN A 103 -2.37 -11.79 -2.72
C ASN A 103 -3.75 -11.55 -3.37
N GLU A 104 -4.83 -11.67 -2.61
CA GLU A 104 -6.20 -11.43 -3.09
C GLU A 104 -6.41 -9.95 -3.42
N LEU A 105 -5.76 -9.04 -2.68
CA LEU A 105 -5.87 -7.59 -2.86
C LEU A 105 -4.73 -6.98 -3.70
N GLY A 106 -3.87 -7.82 -4.27
CA GLY A 106 -2.77 -7.42 -5.14
C GLY A 106 -1.68 -6.58 -4.48
N VAL A 107 -1.60 -6.51 -3.16
CA VAL A 107 -0.64 -5.65 -2.43
C VAL A 107 0.79 -6.14 -2.61
N GLU A 108 1.69 -5.21 -2.91
CA GLU A 108 3.11 -5.47 -3.15
C GLU A 108 4.00 -4.96 -2.03
N GLN A 109 3.76 -3.75 -1.55
CA GLN A 109 4.54 -3.13 -0.49
C GLN A 109 3.65 -2.27 0.38
N VAL A 110 3.92 -2.27 1.69
CA VAL A 110 3.40 -1.27 2.62
C VAL A 110 4.56 -0.69 3.40
N LEU A 111 4.69 0.64 3.42
CA LEU A 111 5.67 1.34 4.25
C LEU A 111 4.96 2.03 5.41
N ASP A 112 5.46 1.77 6.61
CA ASP A 112 5.01 2.36 7.86
C ASP A 112 6.19 3.15 8.44
N TYR A 113 6.03 4.46 8.59
CA TYR A 113 7.07 5.34 9.14
C TYR A 113 7.26 5.18 10.66
N PHE A 114 6.50 4.26 11.27
CA PHE A 114 6.67 3.78 12.63
C PHE A 114 7.03 2.29 12.66
N PRO A 115 7.74 1.81 13.70
CA PRO A 115 8.23 2.56 14.85
C PRO A 115 9.42 3.47 14.53
N LYS A 116 9.60 4.53 15.32
CA LYS A 116 10.81 5.37 15.25
C LYS A 116 12.05 4.53 15.65
N ALA A 117 13.24 4.82 15.12
CA ALA A 117 13.60 5.99 14.32
C ALA A 117 13.36 5.85 12.80
N PHE A 118 13.30 4.63 12.26
CA PHE A 118 13.42 4.42 10.81
C PHE A 118 12.22 3.74 10.16
N GLY A 119 11.20 3.36 10.93
CA GLY A 119 10.01 2.68 10.43
C GLY A 119 10.25 1.23 10.04
N ARG A 120 9.35 0.72 9.20
CA ARG A 120 9.35 -0.66 8.70
C ARG A 120 8.66 -0.74 7.34
N GLY A 121 8.94 -1.80 6.60
CA GLY A 121 8.23 -2.12 5.37
C GLY A 121 7.77 -3.56 5.34
N TRP A 122 6.55 -3.80 4.90
CA TRP A 122 6.06 -5.10 4.48
C TRP A 122 6.24 -5.22 2.96
N ARG A 123 6.61 -6.40 2.45
CA ARG A 123 6.58 -6.66 1.00
C ARG A 123 6.18 -8.09 0.68
N CYS A 124 5.58 -8.26 -0.50
CA CYS A 124 5.11 -9.53 -1.04
C CYS A 124 6.24 -10.54 -1.32
N ASP A 125 7.49 -10.11 -1.52
CA ASP A 125 8.64 -11.02 -1.76
C ASP A 125 8.94 -11.90 -0.54
N ARG A 126 8.61 -11.40 0.65
CA ARG A 126 8.84 -12.08 1.93
C ARG A 126 7.59 -12.29 2.78
N GLN A 127 6.43 -11.78 2.34
CA GLN A 127 5.15 -11.81 3.08
C GLN A 127 5.28 -11.34 4.54
N ALA A 128 6.21 -10.43 4.83
CA ALA A 128 6.59 -10.09 6.19
C ALA A 128 7.04 -8.64 6.34
N TRP A 129 6.83 -8.10 7.53
CA TRP A 129 7.42 -6.83 7.96
C TRP A 129 8.93 -6.98 8.16
N LYS A 130 9.67 -5.95 7.74
CA LYS A 130 11.09 -5.75 8.05
C LYS A 130 11.22 -4.38 8.71
N SER A 131 11.64 -4.36 9.96
CA SER A 131 12.03 -3.11 10.65
C SER A 131 13.36 -2.62 10.09
N TYR A 132 13.48 -1.32 9.92
CA TYR A 132 14.70 -0.72 9.39
C TYR A 132 15.64 -0.29 10.52
N SER A 133 16.93 -0.59 10.37
CA SER A 133 17.99 -0.17 11.29
C SER A 133 18.74 1.08 10.82
N LYS A 134 18.43 1.55 9.61
CA LYS A 134 18.98 2.74 8.97
C LYS A 134 17.89 3.44 8.15
N PRO A 135 18.07 4.71 7.73
CA PRO A 135 17.08 5.42 6.90
C PRO A 135 16.89 4.75 5.52
N GLU A 136 15.93 3.83 5.42
CA GLU A 136 15.52 3.19 4.15
C GLU A 136 14.31 3.89 3.51
N ILE A 137 13.47 4.55 4.33
CA ILE A 137 12.31 5.33 3.91
C ILE A 137 12.45 6.77 4.42
N ALA A 138 12.07 7.75 3.59
CA ALA A 138 12.23 9.18 3.85
C ALA A 138 10.97 9.95 3.43
N GLY A 139 10.94 11.25 3.73
CA GLY A 139 9.86 12.16 3.29
C GLY A 139 8.63 12.21 4.18
N ALA A 140 8.63 11.51 5.32
CA ALA A 140 7.52 11.54 6.28
C ALA A 140 7.98 11.49 7.75
N PRO A 141 8.82 12.44 8.22
CA PRO A 141 9.21 12.48 9.63
C PRO A 141 7.98 12.72 10.51
N GLY A 142 7.53 11.66 11.19
CA GLY A 142 6.29 11.70 11.99
C GLY A 142 4.99 11.61 11.19
N GLY A 143 5.06 11.13 9.94
CA GLY A 143 3.88 11.01 9.07
C GLY A 143 2.79 10.14 9.68
N ASP A 144 1.56 10.61 9.57
CA ASP A 144 0.34 9.92 10.02
C ASP A 144 -0.27 9.07 8.90
N TRP A 145 0.55 8.44 8.05
CA TRP A 145 0.08 7.66 6.91
C TRP A 145 0.90 6.39 6.65
N LEU A 146 0.29 5.47 5.90
CA LEU A 146 0.91 4.28 5.34
C LEU A 146 1.03 4.46 3.82
N HIS A 147 2.21 4.18 3.27
CA HIS A 147 2.37 4.08 1.82
C HIS A 147 1.99 2.67 1.38
N VAL A 148 1.11 2.51 0.40
CA VAL A 148 0.70 1.20 -0.13
C VAL A 148 0.96 1.15 -1.63
N GLU A 149 1.55 0.06 -2.10
CA GLU A 149 1.78 -0.23 -3.52
C GLU A 149 1.00 -1.49 -3.92
N VAL A 150 0.38 -1.46 -5.11
CA VAL A 150 -0.50 -2.53 -5.61
C VAL A 150 -0.02 -3.00 -6.98
N SER A 151 0.04 -4.31 -7.19
CA SER A 151 0.66 -4.90 -8.38
C SER A 151 0.07 -4.39 -9.70
N PRO A 152 0.90 -4.21 -10.74
CA PRO A 152 0.44 -3.75 -12.04
C PRO A 152 -0.68 -4.60 -12.64
N ALA A 153 -0.62 -5.92 -12.45
CA ALA A 153 -1.64 -6.85 -12.95
C ALA A 153 -3.00 -6.60 -12.28
N PHE A 154 -3.01 -6.35 -10.97
CA PHE A 154 -4.23 -6.12 -10.20
C PHE A 154 -4.90 -4.80 -10.56
N VAL A 155 -4.17 -3.69 -10.66
CA VAL A 155 -4.76 -2.38 -11.00
C VAL A 155 -5.19 -2.26 -12.48
N LYS A 156 -4.80 -3.22 -13.33
CA LYS A 156 -5.21 -3.29 -14.75
C LYS A 156 -6.43 -4.19 -14.99
N GLN A 157 -6.91 -4.89 -13.97
CA GLN A 157 -8.10 -5.72 -14.09
C GLN A 157 -9.38 -4.86 -14.12
N PRO A 158 -10.52 -5.39 -14.59
CA PRO A 158 -11.81 -4.71 -14.46
C PRO A 158 -12.09 -4.29 -13.01
N THR A 159 -12.58 -3.07 -12.81
CA THR A 159 -12.89 -2.52 -11.47
C THR A 159 -13.87 -3.40 -10.68
N SER A 160 -14.77 -4.09 -11.37
CA SER A 160 -15.68 -5.06 -10.75
C SER A 160 -14.97 -6.23 -10.06
N LEU A 161 -13.81 -6.69 -10.56
CA LEU A 161 -13.03 -7.74 -9.91
C LEU A 161 -12.29 -7.20 -8.68
N ILE A 162 -11.87 -5.93 -8.69
CA ILE A 162 -11.30 -5.26 -7.50
C ILE A 162 -12.35 -5.18 -6.40
N GLN A 163 -13.57 -4.75 -6.74
CA GLN A 163 -14.70 -4.70 -5.81
C GLN A 163 -15.01 -6.06 -5.20
N GLN A 164 -15.03 -7.11 -6.03
CA GLN A 164 -15.28 -8.48 -5.59
C GLN A 164 -14.18 -8.98 -4.64
N ALA A 165 -12.91 -8.70 -4.93
CA ALA A 165 -11.80 -9.08 -4.06
C ALA A 165 -11.95 -8.43 -2.66
N PHE A 166 -12.24 -7.13 -2.61
CA PHE A 166 -12.49 -6.46 -1.33
C PHE A 166 -13.72 -6.98 -0.60
N LYS A 167 -14.83 -7.22 -1.32
CA LYS A 167 -16.03 -7.81 -0.74
C LYS A 167 -15.73 -9.18 -0.13
N ARG A 168 -15.04 -10.05 -0.88
CA ARG A 168 -14.64 -11.37 -0.40
C ARG A 168 -13.83 -11.27 0.88
N VAL A 169 -12.79 -10.44 0.88
CA VAL A 169 -11.95 -10.24 2.06
C VAL A 169 -12.81 -9.76 3.23
N PHE A 170 -13.44 -8.59 3.13
CA PHE A 170 -14.01 -7.91 4.29
C PHE A 170 -15.42 -8.35 4.71
N THR A 171 -16.09 -9.22 3.95
CA THR A 171 -17.46 -9.66 4.26
C THR A 171 -17.68 -11.17 4.26
N GLU A 172 -16.82 -11.93 3.57
CA GLU A 172 -17.04 -13.37 3.38
C GLU A 172 -16.00 -14.22 4.12
N LEU A 173 -14.81 -13.69 4.40
CA LEU A 173 -13.76 -14.39 5.13
C LEU A 173 -13.80 -14.06 6.63
N PRO A 174 -13.62 -15.05 7.53
CA PRO A 174 -13.47 -14.79 8.95
C PRO A 174 -12.15 -14.05 9.22
N HIS A 175 -12.17 -13.12 10.18
CA HIS A 175 -11.04 -12.26 10.56
C HIS A 175 -10.79 -12.28 12.07
#